data_AF-A0A6M5J570-F1
#
_entry.id   AF-A0A6M5J570-F1
#
_cell.length_a   1.000
_cell.length_b   1.000
_cell.length_c   1.000
_cell.angle_alpha   90.00
_cell.angle_beta   90.00
_cell.angle_gamma   90.00
#
_symmetry.space_group_name_H-M   'P 1'
#
loop_
_entity.id
_entity.type
_entity.pdbx_description
1 polymer ?
#
loop_
_entity_poly.entity_id
_entity_poly.type
_entity_poly.pdbx_seq_one_letter_code
_entity_poly.pdbx_strand_id
1 'polypeptide(L)'
;MDPRYERTQQQLRHAVYRLAAERPVGEIGVAELCRAAGVTRDTFYRHAVSPTTLLAEALGDELTAAIEAVRDEHSGRLAPGERLDGEALMRQSERALLQHLRAHAAVYRNAMTVGLVPELRTQLERLIFDALVEHALVHPSILPEAIAPDDRQALEITAAYAASGTVGAVERWLRHDPLDVDRGAALILAASPAFWLRDP
;
A
#
# COMPACT_ATOMS: atom_id res chain seq x y z
N MET A 1 8.25 23.03 4.44
CA MET A 1 9.36 22.12 4.06
C MET A 1 10.32 22.90 3.17
N ASP A 2 11.62 22.58 3.13
CA ASP A 2 12.60 23.28 2.25
C ASP A 2 12.39 22.82 0.79
N PRO A 3 12.12 23.73 -0.17
CA PRO A 3 11.95 23.38 -1.59
C PRO A 3 13.12 22.59 -2.20
N ARG A 4 14.33 22.76 -1.65
CA ARG A 4 15.51 21.98 -2.09
C ARG A 4 15.45 20.53 -1.64
N TYR A 5 14.89 20.28 -0.46
CA TYR A 5 14.72 18.93 0.07
C TYR A 5 13.71 18.15 -0.78
N GLU A 6 12.55 18.75 -1.06
CA GLU A 6 11.49 18.16 -1.89
C GLU A 6 11.99 17.85 -3.31
N ARG A 7 12.69 18.80 -3.93
CA ARG A 7 13.27 18.60 -5.27
C ARG A 7 14.25 17.42 -5.30
N THR A 8 15.09 17.29 -4.28
CA THR A 8 16.08 16.21 -4.17
C THR A 8 15.37 14.86 -3.94
N GLN A 9 14.34 14.85 -3.10
CA GLN A 9 13.51 13.67 -2.87
C GLN A 9 12.85 13.21 -4.18
N GLN A 10 12.29 14.13 -4.97
CA GLN A 10 11.68 13.80 -6.26
C GLN A 10 12.69 13.23 -7.27
N GLN A 11 13.92 13.78 -7.31
CA GLN A 11 15.00 13.26 -8.16
C GLN A 11 15.38 11.83 -7.80
N LEU A 12 15.50 11.55 -6.49
CA LEU A 12 15.78 10.22 -5.97
C LEU A 12 14.66 9.22 -6.27
N ARG A 13 13.40 9.62 -6.06
CA ARG A 13 12.21 8.80 -6.38
C ARG A 13 12.16 8.42 -7.86
N HIS A 14 12.31 9.41 -8.73
CA HIS A 14 12.29 9.17 -10.17
C HIS A 14 13.44 8.23 -10.61
N ALA A 15 14.64 8.42 -10.07
CA ALA A 15 15.78 7.58 -10.38
C ALA A 15 15.59 6.13 -9.90
N VAL A 16 15.05 5.92 -8.70
CA VAL A 16 14.83 4.55 -8.18
C VAL A 16 13.72 3.83 -8.94
N TYR A 17 12.63 4.52 -9.32
CA TYR A 17 11.56 3.92 -10.14
C TYR A 17 12.07 3.47 -11.50
N ARG A 18 12.83 4.32 -12.19
CA ARG A 18 13.39 3.97 -13.50
C ARG A 18 14.26 2.72 -13.40
N LEU A 19 15.20 2.69 -12.45
CA LEU A 19 16.11 1.56 -12.30
C LEU A 19 15.40 0.28 -11.82
N ALA A 20 14.42 0.40 -10.92
CA ALA A 20 13.67 -0.75 -10.41
C ALA A 20 12.65 -1.32 -11.42
N ALA A 21 12.22 -0.52 -12.41
CA ALA A 21 11.39 -1.00 -13.51
C ALA A 21 12.19 -1.85 -14.51
N GLU A 22 13.52 -1.73 -14.53
CA GLU A 22 14.41 -2.46 -15.44
C GLU A 22 14.95 -3.76 -14.85
N ARG A 23 15.16 -3.83 -13.52
CA ARG A 23 15.78 -4.97 -12.85
C ARG A 23 15.50 -5.00 -11.34
N PRO A 24 15.87 -6.07 -10.61
CA PRO A 24 15.62 -6.16 -9.17
C PRO A 24 16.24 -5.01 -8.37
N VAL A 25 15.44 -4.40 -7.49
CA VAL A 25 15.86 -3.26 -6.67
C VAL A 25 17.05 -3.58 -5.75
N GLY A 26 17.18 -4.83 -5.32
CA GLY A 26 18.31 -5.29 -4.50
C GLY A 26 19.67 -5.25 -5.22
N GLU A 27 19.69 -5.14 -6.55
CA GLU A 27 20.91 -5.02 -7.35
C GLU A 27 21.31 -3.56 -7.60
N ILE A 28 20.47 -2.60 -7.22
CA ILE A 28 20.74 -1.18 -7.41
C ILE A 28 21.71 -0.70 -6.33
N GLY A 29 22.91 -0.27 -6.73
CA GLY A 29 23.87 0.33 -5.81
C GLY A 29 23.58 1.80 -5.53
N VAL A 30 23.86 2.27 -4.29
CA VAL A 30 23.70 3.69 -3.90
C VAL A 30 24.45 4.63 -4.84
N ALA A 31 25.67 4.28 -5.25
CA ALA A 31 26.48 5.09 -6.15
C ALA A 31 25.84 5.28 -7.53
N GLU A 32 25.21 4.21 -8.03
CA GLU A 32 24.51 4.24 -9.30
C GLU A 32 23.24 5.08 -9.21
N LEU A 33 22.45 4.87 -8.16
CA LEU A 33 21.26 5.68 -7.91
C LEU A 33 21.60 7.17 -7.78
N CYS A 34 22.67 7.51 -7.05
CA CYS A 34 23.16 8.88 -6.93
C CYS A 34 23.52 9.49 -8.30
N ARG A 35 24.22 8.74 -9.16
CA ARG A 35 24.53 9.19 -10.54
C ARG A 35 23.26 9.40 -11.35
N ALA A 36 22.31 8.48 -11.26
CA ALA A 36 21.04 8.56 -11.97
C ALA A 36 20.17 9.75 -11.51
N ALA A 37 20.22 10.10 -10.23
CA ALA A 37 19.49 11.21 -9.64
C ALA A 37 20.23 12.56 -9.73
N GLY A 38 21.52 12.56 -10.05
CA GLY A 38 22.34 13.78 -10.07
C GLY A 38 22.67 14.34 -8.69
N VAL A 39 22.82 13.46 -7.67
CA VAL A 39 23.07 13.85 -6.27
C VAL A 39 24.33 13.17 -5.72
N THR A 40 24.84 13.65 -4.57
CA THR A 40 25.96 13.02 -3.86
C THR A 40 25.48 11.91 -2.93
N ARG A 41 26.37 10.99 -2.52
CA ARG A 41 26.06 9.98 -1.51
C ARG A 41 25.66 10.58 -0.16
N ASP A 42 26.35 11.65 0.26
CA ASP A 42 25.99 12.41 1.47
C ASP A 42 24.55 12.92 1.39
N THR A 43 24.15 13.44 0.22
CA THR A 43 22.77 13.86 -0.02
C THR A 43 21.82 12.68 0.05
N PHE A 44 22.12 11.56 -0.61
CA PHE A 44 21.29 10.35 -0.55
C PHE A 44 21.02 9.90 0.89
N TYR A 45 22.04 9.81 1.74
CA TYR A 45 21.89 9.32 3.12
C TYR A 45 21.12 10.29 4.04
N ARG A 46 20.87 11.54 3.63
CA ARG A 46 19.91 12.44 4.30
C ARG A 46 18.45 12.11 3.98
N HIS A 47 18.20 11.31 2.95
CA HIS A 47 16.86 10.97 2.48
C HIS A 47 16.50 9.49 2.65
N ALA A 48 17.46 8.58 2.54
CA ALA A 48 17.19 7.15 2.64
C ALA A 48 18.42 6.35 3.10
N VAL A 49 18.17 5.19 3.68
CA VAL A 49 19.22 4.27 4.15
C VAL A 49 19.66 3.28 3.07
N SER A 50 18.78 2.94 2.12
CA SER A 50 19.05 2.06 0.99
C SER A 50 18.10 2.36 -0.20
N PRO A 51 18.42 1.90 -1.42
CA PRO A 51 17.50 2.00 -2.56
C PRO A 51 16.19 1.23 -2.35
N THR A 52 16.23 0.09 -1.65
CA THR A 52 15.03 -0.70 -1.32
C THR A 52 14.09 0.06 -0.39
N THR A 53 14.63 0.68 0.66
CA THR A 53 13.85 1.51 1.59
C THR A 53 13.29 2.76 0.90
N LEU A 54 14.10 3.46 0.10
CA LEU A 54 13.63 4.60 -0.69
C LEU A 54 12.45 4.23 -1.61
N LEU A 55 12.55 3.08 -2.28
CA LEU A 55 11.51 2.59 -3.16
C LEU A 55 10.22 2.28 -2.38
N ALA A 56 10.34 1.56 -1.26
CA ALA A 56 9.22 1.18 -0.42
C ALA A 56 8.49 2.42 0.14
N GLU A 57 9.23 3.41 0.64
CA GLU A 57 8.68 4.68 1.13
C GLU A 57 7.97 5.45 0.03
N ALA A 58 8.58 5.57 -1.15
CA ALA A 58 7.99 6.30 -2.27
C ALA A 58 6.67 5.68 -2.76
N LEU A 59 6.65 4.36 -2.98
CA LEU A 59 5.43 3.64 -3.36
C LEU A 59 4.38 3.69 -2.23
N GLY A 60 4.82 3.58 -0.97
CA GLY A 60 3.95 3.67 0.18
C GLY A 60 3.24 5.01 0.28
N ASP A 61 3.96 6.13 0.10
CA ASP A 61 3.38 7.47 0.11
C ASP A 61 2.35 7.67 -1.01
N GLU A 62 2.65 7.19 -2.22
CA GLU A 62 1.71 7.25 -3.36
C GLU A 62 0.46 6.41 -3.11
N LEU A 63 0.61 5.23 -2.52
CA LEU A 63 -0.52 4.36 -2.17
C LEU A 63 -1.39 4.96 -1.06
N THR A 64 -0.78 5.53 -0.01
CA THR A 64 -1.51 6.23 1.05
C THR A 64 -2.36 7.35 0.46
N ALA A 65 -1.77 8.21 -0.38
CA ALA A 65 -2.49 9.29 -1.02
C ALA A 65 -3.66 8.79 -1.91
N ALA A 66 -3.46 7.66 -2.62
CA ALA A 66 -4.52 7.06 -3.44
C ALA A 66 -5.70 6.54 -2.59
N ILE A 67 -5.43 5.90 -1.45
CA ILE A 67 -6.45 5.40 -0.53
C ILE A 67 -7.18 6.56 0.16
N GLU A 68 -6.45 7.59 0.58
CA GLU A 68 -7.03 8.82 1.15
C GLU A 68 -7.98 9.50 0.16
N ALA A 69 -7.59 9.62 -1.10
CA ALA A 69 -8.44 10.20 -2.14
C ALA A 69 -9.76 9.43 -2.32
N VAL A 70 -9.71 8.09 -2.24
CA VAL A 70 -10.93 7.26 -2.27
C VAL A 70 -11.83 7.56 -1.08
N ARG A 71 -11.27 7.64 0.13
CA ARG A 71 -12.02 7.94 1.35
C ARG A 71 -12.66 9.33 1.30
N ASP A 72 -11.92 10.32 0.80
CA ASP A 72 -12.40 11.70 0.66
C ASP A 72 -13.51 11.81 -0.39
N GLU A 73 -13.35 11.14 -1.54
CA GLU A 73 -14.40 11.09 -2.57
C GLU A 73 -15.65 10.39 -2.03
N HIS A 74 -15.49 9.26 -1.35
CA HIS A 74 -16.60 8.49 -0.83
C HIS A 74 -17.38 9.24 0.25
N SER A 75 -16.68 9.89 1.17
CA SER A 75 -17.29 10.71 2.23
C SER A 75 -17.92 11.99 1.68
N GLY A 76 -17.29 12.66 0.70
CA GLY A 76 -17.81 13.87 0.06
C GLY A 76 -19.08 13.68 -0.77
N ARG A 77 -19.41 12.44 -1.13
CA ARG A 77 -20.63 12.08 -1.88
C ARG A 77 -21.86 11.83 -1.02
N LEU A 78 -21.69 11.70 0.29
CA LEU A 78 -22.80 11.41 1.21
C LEU A 78 -23.68 12.66 1.40
N ALA A 79 -24.99 12.49 1.23
CA ALA A 79 -25.95 13.50 1.62
C ALA A 79 -26.08 13.56 3.17
N PRO A 80 -26.55 14.69 3.74
CA PRO A 80 -26.82 14.77 5.18
C PRO A 80 -27.75 13.64 5.65
N GLY A 81 -27.25 12.78 6.53
CA GLY A 81 -28.00 11.65 7.10
C GLY A 81 -27.86 10.32 6.37
N GLU A 82 -27.12 10.25 5.26
CA GLU A 82 -26.74 8.97 4.64
C GLU A 82 -25.61 8.29 5.43
N ARG A 83 -25.68 6.95 5.51
CA ARG A 83 -24.63 6.12 6.11
C ARG A 83 -23.60 5.76 5.05
N LEU A 84 -22.35 5.58 5.51
CA LEU A 84 -21.29 5.01 4.70
C LEU A 84 -21.68 3.58 4.28
N ASP A 85 -21.50 3.27 2.99
CA ASP A 85 -21.60 1.90 2.48
C ASP A 85 -20.23 1.23 2.67
N GLY A 86 -20.13 0.38 3.68
CA GLY A 86 -18.87 -0.24 4.07
C GLY A 86 -18.31 -1.15 2.99
N GLU A 87 -19.17 -1.90 2.31
CA GLU A 87 -18.79 -2.77 1.20
C GLU A 87 -18.26 -1.96 0.02
N ALA A 88 -18.95 -0.88 -0.36
CA ALA A 88 -18.53 -0.02 -1.46
C ALA A 88 -17.20 0.68 -1.16
N LEU A 89 -16.98 1.13 0.07
CA LEU A 89 -15.71 1.71 0.50
C LEU A 89 -14.57 0.69 0.40
N MET A 90 -14.74 -0.50 0.98
CA MET A 90 -13.71 -1.55 0.92
C MET A 90 -13.42 -1.98 -0.53
N ARG A 91 -14.45 -2.07 -1.36
CA ARG A 91 -14.32 -2.35 -2.78
C ARG A 91 -13.51 -1.28 -3.52
N GLN A 92 -13.74 -0.01 -3.22
CA GLN A 92 -13.01 1.09 -3.85
C GLN A 92 -11.55 1.15 -3.35
N SER A 93 -11.32 0.93 -2.06
CA SER A 93 -9.97 0.88 -1.47
C SER A 93 -9.14 -0.28 -2.03
N GLU A 94 -9.71 -1.49 -2.12
CA GLU A 94 -9.03 -2.64 -2.73
C GLU A 94 -8.73 -2.41 -4.21
N ARG A 95 -9.65 -1.79 -4.96
CA ARG A 95 -9.40 -1.39 -6.35
C ARG A 95 -8.27 -0.37 -6.47
N ALA A 96 -8.22 0.65 -5.61
CA ALA A 96 -7.15 1.64 -5.62
C ALA A 96 -5.78 1.01 -5.36
N LEU A 97 -5.70 0.08 -4.39
CA LEU A 97 -4.50 -0.72 -4.15
C LEU A 97 -4.06 -1.46 -5.43
N LEU A 98 -4.95 -2.23 -6.06
CA LEU A 98 -4.62 -2.99 -7.26
C LEU A 98 -4.32 -2.09 -8.48
N GLN A 99 -4.96 -0.92 -8.58
CA GLN A 99 -4.66 0.07 -9.62
C GLN A 99 -3.25 0.64 -9.46
N HIS A 100 -2.85 0.98 -8.24
CA HIS A 100 -1.49 1.41 -7.93
C HIS A 100 -0.48 0.30 -8.29
N LEU A 101 -0.71 -0.93 -7.82
CA LEU A 101 0.15 -2.07 -8.14
C LEU A 101 0.26 -2.31 -9.66
N ARG A 102 -0.83 -2.17 -10.41
CA ARG A 102 -0.83 -2.27 -11.88
C ARG A 102 -0.02 -1.15 -12.53
N ALA A 103 -0.17 0.08 -12.06
CA ALA A 103 0.55 1.23 -12.60
C ALA A 103 2.08 1.09 -12.44
N HIS A 104 2.51 0.39 -11.38
CA HIS A 104 3.93 0.10 -11.09
C HIS A 104 4.29 -1.38 -11.29
N ALA A 105 3.56 -2.12 -12.14
CA ALA A 105 3.69 -3.58 -12.22
C ALA A 105 5.11 -4.06 -12.52
N ALA A 106 5.86 -3.37 -13.38
CA ALA A 106 7.25 -3.71 -13.68
C ALA A 106 8.14 -3.64 -12.43
N VAL A 107 7.99 -2.57 -11.64
CA VAL A 107 8.73 -2.36 -10.39
C VAL A 107 8.39 -3.45 -9.38
N TYR A 108 7.10 -3.70 -9.14
CA TYR A 108 6.66 -4.72 -8.19
C TYR A 108 7.10 -6.12 -8.62
N ARG A 109 6.98 -6.48 -9.90
CA ARG A 109 7.41 -7.78 -10.43
C ARG A 109 8.93 -7.97 -10.32
N ASN A 110 9.72 -6.94 -10.62
CA ASN A 110 11.18 -7.01 -10.46
C ASN A 110 11.61 -7.07 -9.00
N ALA A 111 10.80 -6.52 -8.09
CA ALA A 111 10.99 -6.66 -6.65
C ALA A 111 10.52 -8.02 -6.11
N MET A 112 10.02 -8.94 -6.96
CA MET A 112 9.64 -10.29 -6.55
C MET A 112 10.70 -11.33 -6.92
N THR A 113 11.02 -12.21 -5.96
CA THR A 113 11.68 -13.49 -6.22
C THR A 113 10.69 -14.63 -5.96
N VAL A 114 10.61 -15.10 -4.72
CA VAL A 114 9.52 -15.97 -4.22
C VAL A 114 8.30 -15.12 -3.79
N GLY A 115 8.55 -13.95 -3.22
CA GLY A 115 7.58 -12.91 -2.91
C GLY A 115 8.25 -11.55 -3.05
N LEU A 116 7.56 -10.48 -2.64
CA LEU A 116 8.14 -9.14 -2.59
C LEU A 116 9.37 -9.11 -1.66
N VAL A 117 10.33 -8.25 -1.98
CA VAL A 117 11.42 -7.94 -1.03
C VAL A 117 10.85 -7.46 0.31
N PRO A 118 11.55 -7.74 1.44
CA PRO A 118 11.01 -7.51 2.78
C PRO A 118 10.52 -6.08 3.04
N GLU A 119 11.22 -5.07 2.51
CA GLU A 119 10.87 -3.66 2.71
C GLU A 119 9.54 -3.31 2.05
N LEU A 120 9.30 -3.75 0.81
CA LEU A 120 8.05 -3.50 0.11
C LEU A 120 6.90 -4.31 0.73
N ARG A 121 7.16 -5.56 1.11
CA ARG A 121 6.17 -6.41 1.77
C ARG A 121 5.72 -5.79 3.10
N THR A 122 6.68 -5.45 3.97
CA THR A 122 6.43 -4.81 5.26
C THR A 122 5.70 -3.48 5.10
N GLN A 123 6.05 -2.68 4.09
CA GLN A 123 5.36 -1.42 3.80
C GLN A 123 3.89 -1.65 3.48
N LEU A 124 3.57 -2.56 2.56
CA LEU A 124 2.18 -2.88 2.20
C LEU A 124 1.41 -3.46 3.37
N GLU A 125 2.00 -4.42 4.09
CA GLU A 125 1.37 -5.03 5.27
C GLU A 125 1.06 -3.96 6.33
N ARG A 126 1.99 -3.05 6.61
CA ARG A 126 1.78 -1.96 7.57
C ARG A 126 0.67 -1.01 7.14
N LEU A 127 0.67 -0.55 5.88
CA LEU A 127 -0.35 0.38 5.39
C LEU A 127 -1.76 -0.22 5.48
N ILE A 128 -1.92 -1.48 5.09
CA ILE A 128 -3.22 -2.16 5.15
C ILE A 128 -3.61 -2.42 6.61
N PHE A 129 -2.65 -2.84 7.44
CA PHE A 129 -2.87 -3.06 8.87
C PHE A 129 -3.36 -1.79 9.58
N ASP A 130 -2.65 -0.67 9.40
CA ASP A 130 -2.99 0.61 10.04
C ASP A 130 -4.38 1.09 9.61
N ALA A 131 -4.70 0.97 8.31
CA ALA A 131 -6.01 1.33 7.77
C ALA A 131 -7.16 0.46 8.35
N LEU A 132 -6.92 -0.85 8.52
CA LEU A 132 -7.91 -1.76 9.10
C LEU A 132 -8.12 -1.49 10.59
N VAL A 133 -7.05 -1.21 11.34
CA VAL A 133 -7.15 -0.82 12.75
C VAL A 133 -7.90 0.51 12.89
N GLU A 134 -7.55 1.51 12.08
CA GLU A 134 -8.27 2.79 12.05
C GLU A 134 -9.75 2.57 11.78
N HIS A 135 -10.09 1.80 10.75
CA HIS A 135 -11.47 1.50 10.37
C HIS A 135 -12.24 0.81 11.50
N ALA A 136 -11.65 -0.20 12.16
CA ALA A 136 -12.27 -0.89 13.29
C ALA A 136 -12.48 0.01 14.52
N LEU A 137 -11.56 0.93 14.79
CA LEU A 137 -11.68 1.89 15.91
C LEU A 137 -12.74 2.96 15.66
N VAL A 138 -12.86 3.44 14.42
CA VAL A 138 -13.90 4.41 14.04
C VAL A 138 -15.28 3.73 13.98
N HIS A 139 -15.33 2.45 13.64
CA HIS A 139 -16.57 1.70 13.42
C HIS A 139 -16.61 0.37 14.18
N PRO A 140 -16.63 0.39 15.52
CA PRO A 140 -16.56 -0.82 16.33
C PRO A 140 -17.76 -1.77 16.13
N SER A 141 -18.89 -1.27 15.62
CA SER A 141 -20.10 -2.03 15.28
C SER A 141 -19.89 -3.10 14.19
N ILE A 142 -18.87 -2.93 13.34
CA ILE A 142 -18.59 -3.91 12.28
C ILE A 142 -18.02 -5.20 12.87
N LEU A 143 -17.29 -5.10 13.99
CA LEU A 143 -16.56 -6.21 14.60
C LEU A 143 -17.52 -7.30 15.08
N PRO A 144 -17.15 -8.59 14.94
CA PRO A 144 -17.90 -9.67 15.53
C PRO A 144 -17.83 -9.59 17.06
N GLU A 145 -18.85 -10.12 17.75
CA GLU A 145 -18.94 -10.10 19.22
C GLU A 145 -17.72 -10.70 19.94
N ALA A 146 -17.02 -11.64 19.29
CA ALA A 146 -15.80 -12.25 19.81
C ALA A 146 -14.57 -11.31 19.82
N ILE A 147 -14.63 -10.17 19.15
CA ILE A 147 -13.55 -9.18 19.07
C ILE A 147 -14.02 -7.91 19.77
N ALA A 148 -13.58 -7.75 21.02
CA ALA A 148 -13.88 -6.55 21.79
C ALA A 148 -13.05 -5.36 21.25
N PRO A 149 -13.65 -4.19 20.98
CA PRO A 149 -12.92 -3.03 20.46
C PRO A 149 -11.82 -2.48 21.38
N ASP A 150 -11.90 -2.74 22.67
CA ASP A 150 -10.90 -2.38 23.68
C ASP A 150 -9.84 -3.46 23.92
N ASP A 151 -10.04 -4.66 23.35
CA ASP A 151 -9.02 -5.72 23.32
C ASP A 151 -8.03 -5.48 22.18
N ARG A 152 -6.96 -4.77 22.53
CA ARG A 152 -5.86 -4.46 21.62
C ARG A 152 -5.26 -5.70 20.96
N GLN A 153 -5.11 -6.80 21.69
CA GLN A 153 -4.52 -8.01 21.14
C GLN A 153 -5.43 -8.63 20.08
N ALA A 154 -6.74 -8.69 20.35
CA ALA A 154 -7.72 -9.18 19.40
C ALA A 154 -7.74 -8.34 18.11
N LEU A 155 -7.70 -7.01 18.23
CA LEU A 155 -7.61 -6.10 17.08
C LEU A 155 -6.33 -6.31 16.27
N GLU A 156 -5.17 -6.37 16.93
CA GLU A 156 -3.88 -6.57 16.26
C GLU A 156 -3.84 -7.91 15.50
N ILE A 157 -4.29 -9.01 16.11
CA ILE A 157 -4.34 -10.32 15.43
C ILE A 157 -5.26 -10.29 14.21
N THR A 158 -6.44 -9.66 14.37
CA THR A 158 -7.47 -9.62 13.32
C THR A 158 -7.03 -8.79 12.12
N ALA A 159 -6.47 -7.59 12.37
CA ALA A 159 -5.95 -6.73 11.32
C ALA A 159 -4.71 -7.36 10.64
N ALA A 160 -3.82 -7.99 11.40
CA ALA A 160 -2.64 -8.65 10.85
C ALA A 160 -3.00 -9.84 9.94
N TYR A 161 -4.03 -10.62 10.32
CA TYR A 161 -4.54 -11.71 9.48
C TYR A 161 -5.05 -11.20 8.13
N ALA A 162 -5.88 -10.15 8.15
CA ALA A 162 -6.43 -9.56 6.94
C ALA A 162 -5.33 -8.90 6.08
N ALA A 163 -4.45 -8.08 6.67
CA ALA A 163 -3.36 -7.42 5.95
C ALA A 163 -2.40 -8.42 5.28
N SER A 164 -1.99 -9.47 6.02
CA SER A 164 -1.11 -10.52 5.49
C SER A 164 -1.81 -11.32 4.38
N GLY A 165 -3.11 -11.59 4.54
CA GLY A 165 -3.93 -12.26 3.52
C GLY A 165 -4.01 -11.46 2.22
N THR A 166 -4.29 -10.16 2.31
CA THR A 166 -4.33 -9.24 1.17
C THR A 166 -2.97 -9.18 0.46
N VAL A 167 -1.87 -8.96 1.19
CA VAL A 167 -0.52 -8.93 0.59
C VAL A 167 -0.16 -10.27 -0.06
N GLY A 168 -0.49 -11.39 0.60
CA GLY A 168 -0.33 -12.71 0.03
C GLY A 168 -1.09 -12.89 -1.28
N ALA A 169 -2.33 -12.41 -1.36
CA ALA A 169 -3.14 -12.46 -2.58
C ALA A 169 -2.62 -11.55 -3.68
N VAL A 170 -2.20 -10.32 -3.35
CA VAL A 170 -1.54 -9.36 -4.25
C VAL A 170 -0.29 -9.97 -4.90
N GLU A 171 0.56 -10.65 -4.12
CA GLU A 171 1.76 -11.32 -4.64
C GLU A 171 1.42 -12.40 -5.68
N ARG A 172 0.27 -13.07 -5.55
CA ARG A 172 -0.18 -14.06 -6.55
C ARG A 172 -0.79 -13.35 -7.75
N TRP A 173 -1.62 -12.34 -7.52
CA TRP A 173 -2.23 -11.54 -8.58
C TRP A 173 -1.18 -10.91 -9.50
N LEU A 174 -0.09 -10.36 -8.96
CA LEU A 174 1.02 -9.77 -9.73
C LEU A 174 1.71 -10.74 -10.71
N ARG A 175 1.61 -12.06 -10.48
CA ARG A 175 2.19 -13.10 -11.34
C ARG A 175 1.33 -13.42 -12.56
N HIS A 176 0.10 -12.93 -12.61
CA HIS A 176 -0.80 -13.16 -13.73
C HIS A 176 -0.69 -12.05 -14.78
N ASP A 177 -1.13 -12.39 -16.00
CA ASP A 177 -1.30 -11.46 -17.11
C ASP A 177 -2.58 -11.84 -17.88
N PRO A 178 -3.50 -10.90 -18.16
CA PRO A 178 -3.48 -9.49 -17.78
C PRO A 178 -3.72 -9.26 -16.27
N LEU A 179 -3.27 -8.10 -15.76
CA LEU A 179 -3.62 -7.62 -14.42
C LEU A 179 -5.04 -7.03 -14.40
N ASP A 180 -6.03 -7.92 -14.30
CA ASP A 180 -7.44 -7.56 -14.13
C ASP A 180 -7.72 -7.11 -12.69
N VAL A 181 -7.84 -5.79 -12.51
CA VAL A 181 -8.10 -5.12 -11.23
C VAL A 181 -9.46 -5.52 -10.66
N ASP A 182 -10.48 -5.62 -11.49
CA ASP A 182 -11.85 -5.78 -11.03
C ASP A 182 -12.06 -7.23 -10.56
N ARG A 183 -11.51 -8.18 -11.31
CA ARG A 183 -11.47 -9.58 -10.90
C ARG A 183 -10.60 -9.77 -9.65
N GLY A 184 -9.44 -9.11 -9.59
CA GLY A 184 -8.54 -9.19 -8.43
C GLY A 184 -9.23 -8.73 -7.15
N ALA A 185 -9.81 -7.53 -7.17
CA ALA A 185 -10.50 -6.96 -6.01
C ALA A 185 -11.68 -7.83 -5.58
N ALA A 186 -12.50 -8.31 -6.52
CA ALA A 186 -13.62 -9.18 -6.21
C ALA A 186 -13.19 -10.50 -5.53
N LEU A 187 -12.10 -11.13 -6.00
CA LEU A 187 -11.59 -12.37 -5.42
C LEU A 187 -10.97 -12.17 -4.05
N ILE A 188 -10.21 -11.08 -3.85
CA ILE A 188 -9.59 -10.77 -2.55
C ILE A 188 -10.67 -10.49 -1.51
N LEU A 189 -11.65 -9.63 -1.82
CA LEU A 189 -12.74 -9.31 -0.90
C LEU A 189 -13.62 -10.52 -0.59
N ALA A 190 -13.87 -11.41 -1.56
CA ALA A 190 -14.61 -12.64 -1.34
C ALA A 190 -13.87 -13.65 -0.43
N ALA A 191 -12.54 -13.57 -0.35
CA ALA A 191 -11.73 -14.38 0.55
C ALA A 191 -11.55 -13.75 1.94
N SER A 192 -11.82 -12.45 2.08
CA SER A 192 -11.65 -11.69 3.33
C SER A 192 -12.78 -11.98 4.33
N PRO A 193 -12.53 -11.81 5.64
CA PRO A 193 -13.59 -11.88 6.65
C PRO A 193 -14.71 -10.87 6.38
N ALA A 194 -15.94 -11.37 6.22
CA ALA A 194 -17.08 -10.56 5.77
C ALA A 194 -17.45 -9.38 6.68
N PHE A 195 -17.03 -9.40 7.95
CA PHE A 195 -17.31 -8.30 8.87
C PHE A 195 -16.59 -7.00 8.50
N TRP A 196 -15.48 -7.07 7.75
CA TRP A 196 -14.80 -5.89 7.20
C TRP A 196 -15.63 -5.15 6.15
N LEU A 197 -16.62 -5.82 5.56
CA LEU A 197 -17.46 -5.29 4.49
C LEU A 197 -18.80 -4.75 5.00
N ARG A 198 -19.03 -4.76 6.32
CA ARG A 198 -20.30 -4.32 6.91
C ARG A 198 -20.39 -2.81 6.95
N ASP A 199 -21.62 -2.32 6.88
CA ASP A 199 -21.88 -0.90 7.12
C ASP A 199 -21.58 -0.52 8.57
N PRO A 200 -20.87 0.60 8.79
CA PRO A 200 -20.57 1.12 10.12
C PRO A 200 -21.80 1.61 10.89
#